data_AF-A0A1Z9WS06-F1
#
_entry.id   AF-A0A1Z9WS06-F1
#
_cell.length_a   1.000
_cell.length_b   1.000
_cell.length_c   1.000
_cell.angle_alpha   90.00
_cell.angle_beta   90.00
_cell.angle_gamma   90.00
#
_symmetry.space_group_name_H-M   'P 1'
#
loop_
_entity.id
_entity.type
_entity.pdbx_description
1 polymer ?
#
loop_
_entity_poly.entity_id
_entity_poly.type
_entity_poly.pdbx_seq_one_letter_code
_entity_poly.pdbx_strand_id
1 'polypeptide(L)'
;MELKAHLSIPQSPKGCLVIVHENRGLDDHIRDVANRFAREGFAVAAPDYLSPIGGSVADVDTNIANIKDVSRKQVTEISQYWLDSLTTLTKSNNQSILGFCWGGGVVNHCATQINDLKKAVMFYGTAPDPSLIKKIDTSLQLHYAENDDRINAGRDDYIKALERATISHEAFIYEGAGHAFFNDTRKDRYHQPSAELAFKRALAFLRD
;
A
#
# COMPACT_ATOMS: atom_id res chain seq x y z
N MET A 1 13.17 -8.91 -17.74
CA MET A 1 13.58 -8.58 -16.36
C MET A 1 12.68 -9.38 -15.44
N GLU A 2 13.24 -10.13 -14.50
CA GLU A 2 12.48 -10.99 -13.60
C GLU A 2 11.98 -10.15 -12.42
N LEU A 3 10.66 -9.97 -12.31
CA LEU A 3 10.04 -9.29 -11.17
C LEU A 3 9.84 -10.30 -10.04
N LYS A 4 10.39 -10.03 -8.86
CA LYS A 4 10.24 -10.89 -7.67
C LYS A 4 9.08 -10.40 -6.81
N ALA A 5 8.42 -11.34 -6.11
CA ALA A 5 7.42 -11.04 -5.10
C ALA A 5 7.37 -12.17 -4.06
N HIS A 6 6.88 -11.84 -2.87
CA HIS A 6 6.32 -12.83 -1.96
C HIS A 6 4.86 -13.07 -2.32
N LEU A 7 4.49 -14.31 -2.63
CA LEU A 7 3.12 -14.71 -2.95
C LEU A 7 2.52 -15.50 -1.80
N SER A 8 1.30 -15.13 -1.39
CA SER A 8 0.54 -15.83 -0.37
C SER A 8 -0.91 -15.95 -0.82
N ILE A 9 -1.30 -17.16 -1.22
CA ILE A 9 -2.56 -17.41 -1.94
C ILE A 9 -3.34 -18.48 -1.20
N PRO A 10 -4.54 -18.16 -0.67
CA PRO A 10 -5.41 -19.14 -0.04
C PRO A 10 -6.08 -20.03 -1.09
N GLN A 11 -6.64 -21.17 -0.66
CA GLN A 11 -7.32 -22.11 -1.56
C GLN A 11 -8.55 -21.51 -2.28
N SER A 12 -9.25 -20.56 -1.64
CA SER A 12 -10.42 -19.90 -2.21
C SER A 12 -10.32 -18.38 -2.04
N PRO A 13 -9.59 -17.70 -2.94
CA PRO A 13 -9.41 -16.25 -2.87
C PRO A 13 -10.70 -15.48 -3.11
N LYS A 14 -10.93 -14.44 -2.31
CA LYS A 14 -12.08 -13.51 -2.42
C LYS A 14 -11.73 -12.20 -3.15
N GLY A 15 -10.45 -11.98 -3.40
CA GLY A 15 -9.92 -10.80 -4.05
C GLY A 15 -8.41 -10.89 -4.26
N CYS A 16 -7.90 -10.01 -5.10
CA CYS A 16 -6.50 -9.86 -5.44
C CYS A 16 -5.95 -8.63 -4.73
N LEU A 17 -4.88 -8.78 -3.95
CA LEU A 17 -4.27 -7.70 -3.19
C LEU A 17 -2.79 -7.58 -3.52
N VAL A 18 -2.36 -6.41 -3.98
CA VAL A 18 -0.94 -6.04 -4.01
C VAL A 18 -0.59 -5.27 -2.75
N ILE A 19 0.47 -5.69 -2.05
CA ILE A 19 1.01 -4.98 -0.88
C ILE A 19 2.36 -4.35 -1.23
N VAL A 20 2.43 -3.03 -1.12
CA VAL A 20 3.63 -2.24 -1.40
C VAL A 20 4.43 -2.03 -0.12
N HIS A 21 5.69 -2.46 -0.14
CA HIS A 21 6.59 -2.35 1.00
C HIS A 21 6.97 -0.90 1.35
N GLU A 22 7.62 -0.72 2.51
CA GLU A 22 8.20 0.56 2.92
C GLU A 22 9.43 0.93 2.06
N ASN A 23 10.15 2.00 2.38
CA ASN A 23 11.34 2.42 1.62
C ASN A 23 12.57 1.50 1.81
N ARG A 24 12.40 0.33 2.43
CA ARG A 24 13.46 -0.60 2.87
C ARG A 24 13.52 -1.87 2.05
N GLY A 25 12.71 -1.96 0.99
CA GLY A 25 12.58 -3.16 0.17
C GLY A 25 11.59 -4.18 0.76
N LEU A 26 11.52 -5.34 0.13
CA LEU A 26 10.71 -6.48 0.57
C LEU A 26 11.40 -7.21 1.73
N ASP A 27 11.00 -6.87 2.95
CA ASP A 27 11.48 -7.46 4.20
C ASP A 27 10.50 -8.46 4.81
N ASP A 28 10.88 -9.05 5.94
CA ASP A 28 10.08 -10.07 6.62
C ASP A 28 8.80 -9.51 7.23
N HIS A 29 8.79 -8.23 7.62
CA HIS A 29 7.57 -7.56 8.08
C HIS A 29 6.52 -7.57 6.97
N ILE A 30 6.86 -7.12 5.76
CA ILE A 30 5.92 -7.08 4.65
C ILE A 30 5.51 -8.49 4.19
N ARG A 31 6.41 -9.47 4.23
CA ARG A 31 6.06 -10.89 3.99
C ARG A 31 5.03 -11.40 4.99
N ASP A 32 5.19 -11.08 6.28
CA ASP A 32 4.20 -11.46 7.30
C ASP A 32 2.86 -10.75 7.09
N VAL A 33 2.87 -9.45 6.77
CA VAL A 33 1.64 -8.71 6.46
C VAL A 33 0.90 -9.35 5.28
N ALA A 34 1.60 -9.73 4.22
CA ALA A 34 1.00 -10.46 3.10
C ALA A 34 0.37 -11.79 3.53
N ASN A 35 1.03 -12.54 4.41
CA ASN A 35 0.48 -13.77 4.97
C ASN A 35 -0.76 -13.51 5.85
N ARG A 36 -0.78 -12.41 6.62
CA ARG A 36 -1.93 -12.01 7.43
C ARG A 36 -3.16 -11.74 6.56
N PHE A 37 -3.02 -10.99 5.47
CA PHE A 37 -4.14 -10.79 4.54
C PHE A 37 -4.54 -12.06 3.78
N ALA A 38 -3.59 -12.94 3.46
CA ALA A 38 -3.90 -14.22 2.84
C ALA A 38 -4.73 -15.14 3.75
N ARG A 39 -4.43 -15.17 5.05
CA ARG A 39 -5.26 -15.87 6.07
C ARG A 39 -6.70 -15.34 6.11
N GLU A 40 -6.90 -14.08 5.76
CA GLU A 40 -8.22 -13.44 5.72
C GLU A 40 -8.96 -13.64 4.38
N GLY A 41 -8.35 -14.35 3.42
CA GLY A 41 -8.98 -14.79 2.17
C GLY A 41 -8.55 -14.06 0.91
N PHE A 42 -7.52 -13.20 0.95
CA PHE A 42 -7.02 -12.50 -0.24
C PHE A 42 -5.90 -13.29 -0.92
N ALA A 43 -5.87 -13.35 -2.25
CA ALA A 43 -4.65 -13.73 -2.95
C ALA A 43 -3.71 -12.52 -2.96
N VAL A 44 -2.57 -12.64 -2.29
CA VAL A 44 -1.68 -11.52 -2.05
C VAL A 44 -0.37 -11.67 -2.82
N ALA A 45 0.04 -10.60 -3.48
CA ALA A 45 1.40 -10.41 -3.93
C ALA A 45 2.02 -9.22 -3.18
N ALA A 46 3.20 -9.41 -2.60
CA ALA A 46 4.06 -8.33 -2.12
C ALA A 46 5.28 -8.23 -3.03
N PRO A 47 5.23 -7.39 -4.09
CA PRO A 47 6.32 -7.24 -5.04
C PRO A 47 7.55 -6.65 -4.38
N ASP A 48 8.72 -7.10 -4.83
CA ASP A 48 9.98 -6.42 -4.57
C ASP A 48 10.15 -5.31 -5.61
N TYR A 49 9.82 -4.06 -5.25
CA TYR A 49 9.90 -2.92 -6.16
C TYR A 49 11.33 -2.53 -6.52
N LEU A 50 12.33 -3.08 -5.82
CA LEU A 50 13.74 -2.95 -6.18
C LEU A 50 14.17 -3.96 -7.25
N SER A 51 13.31 -4.92 -7.64
CA SER A 51 13.63 -5.93 -8.68
C SER A 51 14.27 -5.33 -9.94
N PRO A 52 13.83 -4.16 -10.46
CA PRO A 52 14.44 -3.57 -11.65
C PRO A 52 15.89 -3.14 -11.51
N ILE A 53 16.37 -2.98 -10.29
CA ILE A 53 17.70 -2.48 -9.97
C ILE A 53 18.49 -3.48 -9.10
N GLY A 54 18.14 -4.76 -9.16
CA GLY A 54 18.86 -5.86 -8.50
C GLY A 54 18.09 -6.55 -7.37
N GLY A 55 16.95 -5.98 -6.95
CA GLY A 55 16.14 -6.50 -5.85
C GLY A 55 16.55 -5.96 -4.49
N SER A 56 15.73 -6.27 -3.49
CA SER A 56 15.99 -5.96 -2.10
C SER A 56 17.15 -6.80 -1.57
N VAL A 57 18.10 -6.15 -0.90
CA VAL A 57 19.26 -6.79 -0.25
C VAL A 57 19.13 -6.75 1.27
N ALA A 58 19.98 -7.49 1.98
CA ALA A 58 19.98 -7.50 3.45
C ALA A 58 20.40 -6.16 4.07
N ASP A 59 21.23 -5.39 3.35
CA ASP A 59 21.61 -4.05 3.77
C ASP A 59 20.48 -3.04 3.53
N VAL A 60 19.83 -2.63 4.61
CA VAL A 60 18.67 -1.75 4.57
C VAL A 60 19.02 -0.36 4.06
N ASP A 61 20.22 0.14 4.34
CA ASP A 61 20.64 1.47 3.89
C ASP A 61 20.82 1.51 2.36
N THR A 62 21.36 0.44 1.77
CA THR A 62 21.38 0.25 0.31
C THR A 62 19.96 0.27 -0.28
N ASN A 63 19.01 -0.45 0.33
CA ASN A 63 17.62 -0.44 -0.16
C ASN A 63 16.99 0.96 -0.09
N ILE A 64 17.20 1.69 1.01
CA ILE A 64 16.73 3.07 1.18
C ILE A 64 17.37 4.01 0.16
N ALA A 65 18.66 3.83 -0.14
CA ALA A 65 19.35 4.61 -1.14
C ALA A 65 18.80 4.35 -2.55
N ASN A 66 18.50 3.09 -2.87
CA ASN A 66 18.09 2.65 -4.21
C ASN A 66 16.61 2.89 -4.53
N ILE A 67 15.73 2.87 -3.52
CA ILE A 67 14.27 2.97 -3.75
C ILE A 67 13.85 4.28 -4.43
N LYS A 68 14.64 5.34 -4.26
CA LYS A 68 14.42 6.65 -4.91
C LYS A 68 14.61 6.59 -6.44
N ASP A 69 15.34 5.60 -6.94
CA ASP A 69 15.64 5.43 -8.36
C ASP A 69 14.54 4.61 -9.07
N VAL A 70 13.59 4.04 -8.32
CA VAL A 70 12.40 3.40 -8.88
C VAL A 70 11.40 4.48 -9.30
N SER A 71 11.26 4.66 -10.61
CA SER A 71 10.40 5.69 -11.18
C SER A 71 8.92 5.44 -10.94
N ARG A 72 8.11 6.52 -11.00
CA ARG A 72 6.63 6.45 -10.97
C ARG A 72 6.04 5.51 -12.03
N LYS A 73 6.65 5.49 -13.21
CA LYS A 73 6.28 4.57 -14.29
C LYS A 73 6.52 3.11 -13.87
N GLN A 74 7.70 2.81 -13.33
CA GLN A 74 8.02 1.45 -12.87
C GLN A 74 7.12 0.98 -11.73
N VAL A 75 6.83 1.82 -10.74
CA VAL A 75 5.92 1.39 -9.64
C VAL A 75 4.52 1.08 -10.17
N THR A 76 4.03 1.84 -11.17
CA THR A 76 2.73 1.57 -11.81
C THR A 76 2.77 0.26 -12.59
N GLU A 77 3.80 0.05 -13.42
CA GLU A 77 3.97 -1.16 -14.23
C GLU A 77 4.10 -2.43 -13.36
N ILE A 78 4.86 -2.36 -12.26
CA ILE A 78 5.01 -3.47 -11.31
C ILE A 78 3.68 -3.76 -10.60
N SER A 79 2.97 -2.73 -10.15
CA SER A 79 1.66 -2.89 -9.49
C SER A 79 0.67 -3.58 -10.42
N GLN A 80 0.51 -3.05 -11.63
CA GLN A 80 -0.40 -3.60 -12.64
C GLN A 80 -0.05 -5.04 -12.99
N TYR A 81 1.23 -5.34 -13.23
CA TYR A 81 1.69 -6.68 -13.55
C TYR A 81 1.26 -7.71 -12.50
N TRP A 82 1.41 -7.40 -11.21
CA TRP A 82 1.05 -8.32 -10.14
C TRP A 82 -0.46 -8.41 -9.92
N LEU A 83 -1.20 -7.31 -10.09
CA LEU A 83 -2.67 -7.33 -10.08
C LEU A 83 -3.24 -8.22 -11.20
N ASP A 84 -2.72 -8.10 -12.41
CA ASP A 84 -3.12 -8.91 -13.57
C ASP A 84 -2.72 -10.38 -13.39
N SER A 85 -1.54 -10.62 -12.82
CA SER A 85 -1.06 -11.98 -12.52
C SER A 85 -1.96 -12.68 -11.49
N LEU A 86 -2.33 -11.98 -10.41
CA LEU A 86 -3.28 -12.49 -9.42
C LEU A 86 -4.67 -12.71 -10.03
N THR A 87 -5.14 -11.79 -10.88
CA THR A 87 -6.42 -11.92 -11.60
C THR A 87 -6.43 -13.16 -12.48
N THR A 88 -5.36 -13.39 -13.22
CA THR A 88 -5.20 -14.57 -14.09
C THR A 88 -5.22 -15.87 -13.28
N LEU A 89 -4.56 -15.87 -12.12
CA LEU A 89 -4.44 -17.03 -11.24
C LEU A 89 -5.75 -17.37 -10.53
N THR A 90 -6.44 -16.35 -10.02
CA THR A 90 -7.65 -16.53 -9.20
C THR A 90 -8.94 -16.50 -9.99
N LYS A 91 -8.90 -16.00 -11.23
CA LYS A 91 -10.09 -15.66 -12.05
C LYS A 91 -10.99 -14.60 -11.39
N SER A 92 -10.46 -13.82 -10.46
CA SER A 92 -11.14 -12.72 -9.79
C SER A 92 -10.60 -11.37 -10.27
N ASN A 93 -11.47 -10.49 -10.74
CA ASN A 93 -11.15 -9.10 -11.09
C ASN A 93 -11.31 -8.12 -9.92
N ASN A 94 -11.54 -8.61 -8.70
CA ASN A 94 -11.59 -7.78 -7.50
C ASN A 94 -10.18 -7.37 -7.07
N GLN A 95 -9.64 -6.34 -7.72
CA GLN A 95 -8.27 -5.86 -7.56
C GLN A 95 -8.18 -4.75 -6.50
N SER A 96 -7.24 -4.88 -5.57
CA SER A 96 -6.96 -3.89 -4.53
C SER A 96 -5.47 -3.71 -4.32
N ILE A 97 -5.08 -2.54 -3.82
CA ILE A 97 -3.69 -2.23 -3.46
C ILE A 97 -3.62 -1.66 -2.03
N LEU A 98 -2.60 -2.04 -1.28
CA LEU A 98 -2.33 -1.56 0.07
C LEU A 98 -0.84 -1.26 0.20
N GLY A 99 -0.45 -0.28 1.01
CA GLY A 99 0.97 0.05 1.15
C GLY A 99 1.30 0.98 2.30
N PHE A 100 2.56 0.92 2.72
CA PHE A 100 3.06 1.57 3.93
C PHE A 100 4.19 2.55 3.62
N CYS A 101 4.22 3.72 4.28
CA CYS A 101 5.30 4.71 4.13
C CYS A 101 5.48 5.12 2.65
N TRP A 102 6.62 4.82 2.05
CA TRP A 102 6.87 4.98 0.62
C TRP A 102 5.82 4.25 -0.21
N GLY A 103 5.47 3.01 0.17
CA GLY A 103 4.40 2.24 -0.44
C GLY A 103 3.02 2.86 -0.30
N GLY A 104 2.77 3.62 0.77
CA GLY A 104 1.52 4.41 0.91
C GLY A 104 1.45 5.54 -0.12
N GLY A 105 2.58 6.16 -0.44
CA GLY A 105 2.70 7.12 -1.54
C GLY A 105 2.49 6.46 -2.91
N VAL A 106 3.02 5.24 -3.10
CA VAL A 106 2.81 4.43 -4.32
C VAL A 106 1.34 4.07 -4.49
N VAL A 107 0.63 3.67 -3.43
CA VAL A 107 -0.82 3.39 -3.44
C VAL A 107 -1.59 4.58 -3.99
N ASN A 108 -1.38 5.76 -3.41
CA ASN A 108 -2.04 6.99 -3.86
C ASN A 108 -1.70 7.33 -5.31
N HIS A 109 -0.44 7.12 -5.72
CA HIS A 109 -0.05 7.31 -7.11
C HIS A 109 -0.78 6.32 -8.04
N CYS A 110 -0.80 5.03 -7.70
CA CYS A 110 -1.44 3.99 -8.51
C CYS A 110 -2.95 4.21 -8.64
N ALA A 111 -3.61 4.70 -7.60
CA ALA A 111 -5.03 5.08 -7.66
C ALA A 111 -5.32 6.18 -8.72
N THR A 112 -4.31 6.95 -9.15
CA THR A 112 -4.46 7.94 -10.24
C THR A 112 -4.10 7.40 -11.63
N GLN A 113 -3.54 6.20 -11.72
CA GLN A 113 -2.99 5.63 -12.95
C GLN A 113 -3.69 4.33 -13.40
N ILE A 114 -4.19 3.53 -12.46
CA ILE A 114 -4.77 2.21 -12.72
C ILE A 114 -6.29 2.29 -12.59
N ASN A 115 -7.00 2.07 -13.70
CA ASN A 115 -8.47 2.22 -13.78
C ASN A 115 -9.25 1.00 -13.23
N ASP A 116 -8.63 -0.18 -13.10
CA ASP A 116 -9.32 -1.40 -12.66
C ASP A 116 -9.23 -1.65 -11.14
N LEU A 117 -8.63 -0.73 -10.39
CA LEU A 117 -8.53 -0.80 -8.93
C LEU A 117 -9.90 -0.54 -8.28
N LYS A 118 -10.37 -1.49 -7.48
CA LYS A 118 -11.58 -1.31 -6.67
C LYS A 118 -11.30 -0.52 -5.41
N LYS A 119 -10.21 -0.87 -4.71
CA LYS A 119 -9.87 -0.33 -3.40
C LYS A 119 -8.38 -0.05 -3.26
N ALA A 120 -8.06 1.05 -2.62
CA ALA A 120 -6.69 1.45 -2.31
C ALA A 120 -6.57 1.85 -0.83
N VAL A 121 -5.67 1.20 -0.10
CA VAL A 121 -5.47 1.40 1.34
C VAL A 121 -4.08 1.98 1.60
N MET A 122 -4.04 3.24 2.00
CA MET A 122 -2.81 3.98 2.25
C MET A 122 -2.50 4.00 3.74
N PHE A 123 -1.29 3.60 4.12
CA PHE A 123 -0.74 3.79 5.46
C PHE A 123 0.41 4.80 5.44
N TYR A 124 0.23 5.93 6.13
CA TYR A 124 1.22 6.98 6.41
C TYR A 124 2.11 7.33 5.20
N GLY A 125 1.47 7.48 4.04
CA GLY A 125 2.08 7.80 2.75
C GLY A 125 1.71 9.20 2.27
N THR A 126 2.50 9.71 1.33
CA THR A 126 2.27 11.04 0.76
C THR A 126 1.03 11.07 -0.13
N ALA A 127 0.35 12.21 -0.19
CA ALA A 127 -0.69 12.48 -1.17
C ALA A 127 -0.15 12.36 -2.62
N PRO A 128 -1.00 12.02 -3.60
CA PRO A 128 -0.59 12.01 -5.00
C PRO A 128 -0.48 13.44 -5.55
N ASP A 129 -0.07 13.56 -6.82
CA ASP A 129 -0.13 14.85 -7.54
C ASP A 129 -1.57 15.38 -7.55
N PRO A 130 -1.85 16.58 -6.99
CA PRO A 130 -3.20 17.13 -6.92
C PRO A 130 -3.87 17.30 -8.28
N SER A 131 -3.11 17.49 -9.36
CA SER A 131 -3.65 17.63 -10.71
C SER A 131 -4.26 16.33 -11.25
N LEU A 132 -3.90 15.18 -10.66
CA LEU A 132 -4.33 13.85 -11.08
C LEU A 132 -5.50 13.30 -10.25
N ILE A 133 -5.93 13.99 -9.21
CA ILE A 133 -7.00 13.50 -8.30
C ILE A 133 -8.28 13.18 -9.07
N LYS A 134 -8.66 13.99 -10.07
CA LYS A 134 -9.86 13.75 -10.90
C LYS A 134 -9.82 12.46 -11.74
N LYS A 135 -8.66 11.79 -11.82
CA LYS A 135 -8.51 10.50 -12.50
C LYS A 135 -8.84 9.31 -11.61
N ILE A 136 -8.98 9.52 -10.29
CA ILE A 136 -9.24 8.44 -9.34
C ILE A 136 -10.70 8.01 -9.46
N ASP A 137 -10.91 6.74 -9.77
CA ASP A 137 -12.19 6.02 -9.72
C ASP A 137 -12.22 4.95 -8.61
N THR A 138 -11.10 4.77 -7.92
CA THR A 138 -10.88 3.81 -6.84
C THR A 138 -11.44 4.32 -5.50
N SER A 139 -12.06 3.44 -4.70
CA SER A 139 -12.41 3.78 -3.31
C SER A 139 -11.16 3.78 -2.42
N LEU A 140 -10.98 4.81 -1.60
CA LEU A 140 -9.77 5.00 -0.80
C LEU A 140 -10.00 4.79 0.70
N GLN A 141 -9.05 4.17 1.40
CA GLN A 141 -8.97 4.24 2.86
C GLN A 141 -7.59 4.75 3.28
N LEU A 142 -7.57 5.84 4.04
CA LEU A 142 -6.36 6.59 4.38
C LEU A 142 -6.07 6.50 5.89
N HIS A 143 -4.88 6.04 6.26
CA HIS A 143 -4.46 5.87 7.64
C HIS A 143 -3.28 6.78 7.99
N TYR A 144 -3.52 7.75 8.87
CA TYR A 144 -2.55 8.76 9.31
C TYR A 144 -2.15 8.57 10.76
N ALA A 145 -0.87 8.75 11.07
CA ALA A 145 -0.39 8.88 12.43
C ALA A 145 -0.61 10.32 12.92
N GLU A 146 -0.99 10.52 14.18
CA GLU A 146 -1.08 11.87 14.76
C GLU A 146 0.28 12.58 14.74
N ASN A 147 1.34 11.89 15.19
CA ASN A 147 2.68 12.44 15.34
C ASN A 147 3.53 12.24 14.06
N ASP A 148 2.99 12.62 12.90
CA ASP A 148 3.65 12.54 11.59
C ASP A 148 3.44 13.81 10.76
N ASP A 149 4.02 14.92 11.24
CA ASP A 149 3.88 16.25 10.65
C ASP A 149 4.20 16.29 9.15
N ARG A 150 5.21 15.52 8.71
CA ARG A 150 5.64 15.49 7.31
C ARG A 150 4.54 14.96 6.39
N ILE A 151 3.85 13.89 6.79
CA ILE A 151 2.74 13.34 6.00
C ILE A 151 1.48 14.19 6.21
N ASN A 152 1.23 14.65 7.44
CA ASN A 152 0.03 15.40 7.80
C ASN A 152 -0.03 16.78 7.14
N ALA A 153 1.12 17.38 6.78
CA ALA A 153 1.18 18.67 6.08
C ALA A 153 0.35 18.72 4.79
N GLY A 154 0.17 17.59 4.08
CA GLY A 154 -0.62 17.50 2.85
C GLY A 154 -2.00 16.83 3.02
N ARG A 155 -2.36 16.39 4.22
CA ARG A 155 -3.55 15.56 4.48
C ARG A 155 -4.85 16.30 4.16
N ASP A 156 -5.04 17.46 4.78
CA ASP A 156 -6.34 18.15 4.72
C ASP A 156 -6.66 18.64 3.30
N ASP A 157 -5.63 19.09 2.56
CA ASP A 157 -5.79 19.48 1.17
C ASP A 157 -6.13 18.29 0.27
N TYR A 158 -5.54 17.12 0.54
CA TYR A 158 -5.86 15.90 -0.19
C TYR A 158 -7.31 15.45 0.08
N ILE A 159 -7.73 15.37 1.35
CA ILE A 159 -9.10 15.01 1.72
C ILE A 159 -10.12 15.96 1.06
N LYS A 160 -9.92 17.28 1.19
CA LYS A 160 -10.80 18.28 0.55
C LYS A 160 -10.83 18.14 -0.97
N ALA A 161 -9.72 17.74 -1.59
CA ALA A 161 -9.69 17.52 -3.03
C ALA A 161 -10.46 16.26 -3.45
N LEU A 162 -10.40 15.18 -2.66
CA LEU A 162 -11.22 13.97 -2.85
C LEU A 162 -12.71 14.29 -2.71
N GLU A 163 -13.09 15.04 -1.66
CA GLU A 163 -14.47 15.50 -1.43
C GLU A 163 -15.00 16.32 -2.61
N ARG A 164 -14.23 17.32 -3.07
CA ARG A 164 -14.61 18.16 -4.24
C ARG A 164 -14.77 17.35 -5.53
N ALA A 165 -13.97 16.29 -5.68
CA ALA A 165 -14.05 15.38 -6.82
C ALA A 165 -15.10 14.27 -6.64
N THR A 166 -15.80 14.23 -5.50
CA THR A 166 -16.79 13.19 -5.16
C THR A 166 -16.20 11.77 -5.21
N ILE A 167 -14.93 11.63 -4.81
CA ILE A 167 -14.25 10.34 -4.75
C ILE A 167 -14.60 9.66 -3.42
N SER A 168 -15.00 8.39 -3.47
CA SER A 168 -15.29 7.58 -2.28
C SER A 168 -14.03 7.40 -1.43
N HIS A 169 -14.07 7.86 -0.18
CA HIS A 169 -12.94 7.73 0.73
C HIS A 169 -13.34 7.70 2.21
N GLU A 170 -12.49 7.05 3.00
CA GLU A 170 -12.46 7.15 4.46
C GLU A 170 -11.07 7.57 4.91
N ALA A 171 -10.96 8.44 5.92
CA ALA A 171 -9.68 8.87 6.47
C ALA A 171 -9.69 8.76 8.00
N PHE A 172 -8.63 8.19 8.55
CA PHE A 172 -8.46 7.97 9.99
C PHE A 172 -7.12 8.55 10.44
N ILE A 173 -7.16 9.27 11.57
CA ILE A 173 -5.97 9.65 12.33
C ILE A 173 -5.90 8.84 13.61
N TYR A 174 -4.71 8.35 13.94
CA TYR A 174 -4.46 7.51 15.11
C TYR A 174 -3.70 8.30 16.18
N GLU A 175 -4.39 8.61 17.28
CA GLU A 175 -3.86 9.33 18.44
C GLU A 175 -2.65 8.58 19.05
N GLY A 176 -1.63 9.32 19.47
CA GLY A 176 -0.38 8.81 20.04
C GLY A 176 0.56 8.10 19.06
N ALA A 177 0.07 7.68 17.89
CA ALA A 177 0.87 6.98 16.90
C ALA A 177 1.83 7.92 16.16
N GLY A 178 3.03 7.43 15.86
CA GLY A 178 3.98 8.07 14.95
C GLY A 178 4.06 7.38 13.59
N HIS A 179 4.92 7.90 12.71
CA HIS A 179 5.19 7.26 11.42
C HIS A 179 5.63 5.80 11.58
N ALA A 180 5.20 4.92 10.66
CA ALA A 180 5.45 3.48 10.70
C ALA A 180 4.84 2.74 11.91
N PHE A 181 3.74 3.26 12.49
CA PHE A 181 3.09 2.66 13.67
C PHE A 181 2.63 1.21 13.49
N PHE A 182 2.45 0.75 12.26
CA PHE A 182 2.01 -0.60 11.94
C PHE A 182 3.17 -1.62 11.98
N ASN A 183 4.42 -1.15 11.85
CA ASN A 183 5.57 -2.03 11.72
C ASN A 183 6.01 -2.60 13.09
N ASP A 184 5.56 -3.82 13.38
CA ASP A 184 5.83 -4.57 14.63
C ASP A 184 7.28 -5.00 14.81
N THR A 185 8.09 -5.02 13.75
CA THR A 185 9.53 -5.25 13.86
C THR A 185 10.29 -4.01 14.33
N ARG A 186 9.66 -2.82 14.26
CA ARG A 186 10.21 -1.53 14.67
C ARG A 186 9.67 -1.13 16.04
N LYS A 187 10.25 -1.68 17.11
CA LYS A 187 9.82 -1.40 18.50
C LYS A 187 9.79 0.10 18.85
N ASP A 188 10.62 0.92 18.20
CA ASP A 188 10.65 2.38 18.36
C ASP A 188 9.47 3.11 17.71
N ARG A 189 8.74 2.43 16.81
CA ARG A 189 7.64 3.00 16.02
C ARG A 189 6.31 2.31 16.27
N TYR A 190 6.33 1.00 16.50
CA TYR A 190 5.15 0.18 16.65
C TYR A 190 4.23 0.72 17.73
N HIS A 191 2.99 1.01 17.35
CA HIS A 191 1.94 1.43 18.28
C HIS A 191 0.79 0.44 18.18
N GLN A 192 0.84 -0.60 19.01
CA GLN A 192 -0.06 -1.75 18.95
C GLN A 192 -1.55 -1.38 18.84
N PRO A 193 -2.11 -0.47 19.67
CA PRO A 193 -3.54 -0.14 19.59
C PRO A 193 -3.93 0.40 18.20
N SER A 194 -3.08 1.24 17.61
CA SER A 194 -3.33 1.83 16.29
C SER A 194 -3.12 0.82 15.18
N ALA A 195 -2.09 -0.03 15.28
CA ALA A 195 -1.82 -1.08 14.30
C ALA A 195 -2.98 -2.09 14.22
N GLU A 196 -3.48 -2.56 15.36
CA GLU A 196 -4.61 -3.50 15.42
C GLU A 196 -5.90 -2.88 14.89
N LEU A 197 -6.21 -1.64 15.28
CA LEU A 197 -7.39 -0.94 14.81
C LEU A 197 -7.33 -0.66 13.30
N ALA A 198 -6.17 -0.24 12.80
CA ALA A 198 -5.98 0.01 11.38
C ALA A 198 -6.07 -1.28 10.56
N PHE A 199 -5.53 -2.40 11.05
CA PHE A 199 -5.69 -3.69 10.40
C PHE A 199 -7.16 -4.10 10.29
N LYS A 200 -7.94 -3.95 11.37
CA LYS A 200 -9.38 -4.26 11.37
C LYS A 200 -10.15 -3.40 10.36
N ARG A 201 -9.85 -2.10 10.30
CA ARG A 201 -10.46 -1.16 9.34
C ARG A 201 -10.11 -1.50 7.89
N ALA A 202 -8.83 -1.73 7.61
CA ALA A 202 -8.35 -2.12 6.28
C ALA A 202 -8.99 -3.43 5.83
N LEU A 203 -9.10 -4.41 6.72
CA LEU A 203 -9.71 -5.69 6.41
C LEU A 203 -11.22 -5.56 6.13
N ALA A 204 -11.96 -4.82 6.96
CA ALA A 204 -13.38 -4.56 6.73
C ALA A 204 -13.57 -3.85 5.40
N PHE A 205 -12.83 -2.76 5.18
CA PHE A 205 -12.89 -2.00 3.96
C PHE A 205 -12.57 -2.83 2.73
N LEU A 206 -11.57 -3.72 2.76
CA LEU A 206 -11.24 -4.57 1.61
C LEU A 206 -12.31 -5.65 1.31
N ARG A 207 -13.15 -6.01 2.30
CA ARG A 207 -14.19 -7.06 2.16
C ARG A 207 -15.51 -6.57 1.59
N ASP A 208 -15.83 -5.30 1.78
CA ASP A 208 -17.12 -4.71 1.38
C ASP A 208 -17.39 -4.75 -0.13
#